data_AF-A0A067QWA3-F1
#
_entry.id   AF-A0A067QWA3-F1
#
_cell.length_a   1.000
_cell.length_b   1.000
_cell.length_c   1.000
_cell.angle_alpha   90.00
_cell.angle_beta   90.00
_cell.angle_gamma   90.00
#
_symmetry.space_group_name_H-M   'P 1'
#
loop_
_entity.id
_entity.type
_entity.pdbx_description
1 polymer ?
#
loop_
_entity_poly.entity_id
_entity_poly.type
_entity_poly.pdbx_seq_one_letter_code
_entity_poly.pdbx_strand_id
1 'polypeptide(L)'
;MWCWRRTEKIRWTDRVTNEEVLRRVNEQRSILQAITRRKANWLGHIMRRNGILSDITEGQVEGKRGLGRRRIQLTDDLKQGKKMTFQELKREAENRENWRALFGQSNGPVVRQNT
;
A
#
# COMPACT_ATOMS: atom_id res chain seq x y z
N MET A 1 15.41 -5.98 -10.38
CA MET A 1 16.23 -7.18 -10.19
C MET A 1 17.55 -7.13 -10.97
N TRP A 2 17.54 -6.68 -12.23
CA TRP A 2 18.74 -6.61 -13.07
C TRP A 2 19.91 -5.82 -12.46
N CYS A 3 19.68 -4.58 -11.97
CA CYS A 3 20.73 -3.77 -11.36
C CYS A 3 21.39 -4.48 -10.17
N TRP A 4 20.60 -4.99 -9.23
CA TRP A 4 21.07 -5.73 -8.06
C TRP A 4 21.88 -6.99 -8.42
N ARG A 5 21.41 -7.78 -9.40
CA ARG A 5 22.17 -8.95 -9.88
C ARG A 5 23.52 -8.56 -10.46
N ARG A 6 23.62 -7.40 -11.12
CA ARG A 6 24.87 -6.87 -11.67
C ARG A 6 25.81 -6.38 -10.57
N THR A 7 25.30 -5.68 -9.56
CA THR A 7 26.07 -5.24 -8.39
C THR A 7 26.65 -6.44 -7.63
N GLU A 8 25.84 -7.48 -7.41
CA GLU A 8 26.22 -8.72 -6.72
C GLU A 8 27.00 -9.71 -7.62
N LYS A 9 27.32 -9.33 -8.86
CA LYS A 9 28.02 -10.16 -9.86
C LYS A 9 27.37 -11.55 -10.09
N ILE A 10 26.06 -11.66 -9.92
CA ILE A 10 25.30 -12.89 -10.07
C ILE A 10 25.12 -13.20 -11.55
N ARG A 11 25.66 -14.33 -11.99
CA ARG A 11 25.49 -14.82 -13.36
C ARG A 11 24.13 -15.48 -13.50
N TRP A 12 23.62 -15.53 -14.73
CA TRP A 12 22.35 -16.21 -15.01
C TRP A 12 22.43 -17.73 -14.76
N THR A 13 23.63 -18.31 -14.87
CA THR A 13 23.93 -19.72 -14.58
C THR A 13 23.76 -20.09 -13.12
N ASP A 14 23.89 -19.11 -12.22
CA ASP A 14 23.87 -19.36 -10.77
C ASP A 14 22.46 -19.68 -10.25
N ARG A 15 21.43 -19.49 -11.09
CA ARG A 15 20.00 -19.74 -10.81
C ARG A 15 19.52 -19.22 -9.44
N VAL A 16 20.11 -18.14 -8.97
CA VAL A 16 19.77 -17.49 -7.69
C VAL A 16 18.37 -16.90 -7.75
N THR A 17 17.51 -17.19 -6.76
CA THR A 17 16.14 -16.68 -6.68
C THR A 17 16.10 -15.17 -6.45
N ASN A 18 15.01 -14.51 -6.86
CA ASN A 18 14.87 -13.06 -6.65
C ASN A 18 14.86 -12.67 -5.16
N GLU A 19 14.30 -13.54 -4.32
CA GLU A 19 14.28 -13.37 -2.85
C GLU A 19 15.71 -13.39 -2.29
N GLU A 20 16.56 -14.26 -2.81
CA GLU A 20 17.95 -14.34 -2.42
C GLU A 20 18.76 -13.10 -2.83
N VAL A 21 18.55 -12.60 -4.05
CA VAL A 21 19.18 -11.35 -4.50
C VAL A 21 18.80 -10.18 -3.59
N LEU A 22 17.53 -10.09 -3.20
CA LEU A 22 17.01 -9.07 -2.29
C LEU A 22 17.59 -9.22 -0.87
N ARG A 23 17.75 -10.45 -0.39
CA ARG A 23 18.42 -10.74 0.89
C ARG A 23 19.87 -10.25 0.92
N ARG A 24 20.64 -10.50 -0.14
CA ARG A 24 22.06 -10.09 -0.22
C ARG A 24 22.25 -8.59 -0.20
N VAL A 25 21.42 -7.86 -0.93
CA VAL A 25 21.48 -6.38 -0.99
C VAL A 25 20.70 -5.70 0.15
N ASN A 26 20.25 -6.48 1.14
CA ASN A 26 19.44 -6.03 2.27
C ASN A 26 18.24 -5.16 1.86
N GLU A 27 17.60 -5.50 0.74
CA GLU A 27 16.47 -4.76 0.19
C GLU A 27 15.20 -5.60 0.30
N GLN A 28 14.12 -5.01 0.78
CA GLN A 28 12.84 -5.71 0.93
C GLN A 28 11.80 -5.00 0.06
N ARG A 29 11.80 -5.33 -1.23
CA ARG A 29 10.88 -4.71 -2.19
C ARG A 29 9.58 -5.49 -2.30
N SER A 30 8.56 -5.05 -1.56
CA SER A 30 7.18 -5.54 -1.76
C SER A 30 6.40 -4.61 -2.69
N ILE A 31 6.02 -5.13 -3.86
CA ILE A 31 5.13 -4.43 -4.80
C ILE A 31 3.81 -4.05 -4.11
N LEU A 32 3.28 -4.94 -3.26
CA LEU A 32 2.06 -4.71 -2.51
C LEU A 32 2.20 -3.51 -1.57
N GLN A 33 3.30 -3.43 -0.80
CA GLN A 33 3.55 -2.28 0.07
C GLN A 33 3.67 -0.98 -0.73
N ALA A 34 4.36 -1.00 -1.87
CA ALA A 34 4.49 0.19 -2.73
C ALA A 34 3.13 0.65 -3.28
N ILE A 35 2.27 -0.28 -3.68
CA ILE A 35 0.90 0.01 -4.13
C ILE A 35 0.07 0.60 -2.98
N THR A 36 0.10 -0.04 -1.80
CA THR A 36 -0.64 0.43 -0.61
C THR A 36 -0.20 1.85 -0.22
N ARG A 37 1.11 2.13 -0.23
CA ARG A 37 1.63 3.47 0.05
C ARG A 37 1.15 4.51 -0.95
N ARG A 38 1.14 4.19 -2.26
CA ARG A 38 0.64 5.12 -3.29
C ARG A 38 -0.84 5.41 -3.11
N LYS A 39 -1.64 4.37 -2.84
CA LYS A 39 -3.07 4.48 -2.54
C LYS A 39 -3.32 5.40 -1.33
N ALA A 40 -2.59 5.17 -0.24
CA ALA A 40 -2.69 5.97 0.97
C ALA A 40 -2.24 7.43 0.75
N ASN A 41 -1.15 7.66 0.02
CA ASN A 41 -0.68 9.01 -0.28
C ASN A 41 -1.72 9.83 -1.05
N TRP A 42 -2.37 9.21 -2.04
CA TRP A 42 -3.44 9.84 -2.81
C TRP A 42 -4.67 10.13 -1.94
N LEU A 43 -5.13 9.13 -1.16
CA LEU A 43 -6.29 9.32 -0.29
C LEU A 43 -6.05 10.41 0.76
N GLY A 44 -4.91 10.36 1.45
CA GLY A 44 -4.56 11.37 2.46
C GLY A 44 -4.36 12.76 1.86
N HIS A 45 -3.94 12.87 0.59
CA HIS A 45 -3.89 14.16 -0.09
C HIS A 45 -5.29 14.73 -0.35
N ILE A 46 -6.23 13.89 -0.81
CA ILE A 46 -7.61 14.30 -1.07
C ILE A 46 -8.31 14.73 0.22
N MET A 47 -8.19 13.92 1.28
CA MET A 47 -8.86 14.20 2.55
C MET A 47 -8.42 15.52 3.20
N ARG A 48 -7.16 15.94 2.98
CA ARG A 48 -6.64 17.20 3.53
C ARG A 48 -6.94 18.45 2.71
N ARG A 49 -7.40 18.30 1.46
CA ARG A 49 -7.60 19.44 0.56
C ARG A 49 -9.00 20.07 0.69
N ASN A 50 -9.93 19.43 1.43
CA ASN A 50 -11.31 19.89 1.63
C ASN A 50 -11.94 20.44 0.34
N GLY A 51 -12.14 19.57 -0.65
CA GLY A 51 -12.69 19.95 -1.95
C GLY A 51 -13.66 18.90 -2.48
N ILE A 52 -14.23 19.12 -3.66
CA ILE A 52 -15.29 18.25 -4.23
C ILE A 52 -14.95 16.75 -4.16
N LEU A 53 -13.68 16.39 -4.35
CA LEU A 53 -13.22 15.00 -4.25
C LEU A 53 -13.28 14.41 -2.84
N SER A 54 -13.07 15.19 -1.77
CA SER A 54 -13.27 14.69 -0.40
C SER A 54 -14.74 14.36 -0.19
N ASP A 55 -15.63 15.25 -0.61
CA ASP A 55 -17.08 15.10 -0.43
C ASP A 55 -17.61 13.88 -1.21
N ILE A 56 -17.15 13.70 -2.46
CA ILE A 56 -17.48 12.51 -3.26
C ILE A 56 -16.92 11.23 -2.65
N THR A 57 -15.73 11.28 -2.05
CA THR A 57 -15.12 10.08 -1.44
C THR A 57 -15.83 9.67 -0.15
N GLU A 58 -16.38 10.65 0.57
CA GLU A 58 -17.20 10.43 1.78
C GLU A 58 -18.63 10.00 1.44
N GLY A 59 -19.17 10.53 0.33
CA GLY A 59 -20.49 10.19 -0.17
C GLY A 59 -20.64 8.69 -0.45
N GLN A 60 -21.53 8.04 0.31
CA GLN A 60 -22.04 6.73 -0.06
C GLN A 60 -23.22 6.93 -1.01
N VAL A 61 -23.13 6.34 -2.21
CA VAL A 61 -24.26 6.32 -3.14
C VAL A 61 -25.21 5.21 -2.70
N GLU A 62 -26.48 5.55 -2.51
CA GLU A 62 -27.51 4.56 -2.19
C GLU A 62 -27.67 3.54 -3.33
N GLY A 63 -27.88 2.28 -2.96
CA GLY A 63 -28.11 1.18 -3.89
C GLY A 63 -27.00 0.13 -3.94
N LYS A 64 -27.28 -0.97 -4.64
CA LYS A 64 -26.32 -2.06 -4.85
C LYS A 64 -25.41 -1.74 -6.02
N ARG A 65 -24.11 -2.06 -5.89
CA ARG A 65 -23.16 -1.89 -6.99
C ARG A 65 -23.52 -2.85 -8.14
N GLY A 66 -23.47 -2.33 -9.37
CA GLY A 66 -23.68 -3.13 -10.58
C GLY A 66 -22.63 -4.24 -10.74
N LEU A 67 -23.02 -5.29 -11.44
CA LEU A 67 -22.15 -6.42 -11.80
C LEU A 67 -20.95 -5.93 -12.64
N GLY A 68 -19.79 -6.56 -12.46
CA GLY A 68 -18.55 -6.21 -13.17
C GLY A 68 -17.74 -5.05 -12.57
N ARG A 69 -18.29 -4.27 -11.64
CA ARG A 69 -17.53 -3.22 -10.94
C ARG A 69 -16.61 -3.83 -9.88
N ARG A 70 -15.44 -3.21 -9.64
CA ARG A 70 -14.47 -3.65 -8.63
C ARG A 70 -15.15 -3.82 -7.26
N ARG A 71 -15.03 -5.01 -6.67
CA ARG A 71 -15.64 -5.36 -5.38
C ARG A 71 -15.06 -4.56 -4.21
N ILE A 72 -13.74 -4.41 -4.17
CA ILE A 72 -13.01 -3.69 -3.13
C ILE A 72 -12.68 -2.27 -3.63
N GLN A 73 -13.22 -1.25 -2.96
CA GLN A 73 -12.82 0.14 -3.24
C GLN A 73 -11.45 0.45 -2.66
N LEU A 74 -10.88 1.58 -3.08
CA LEU A 74 -9.64 2.09 -2.50
C LEU A 74 -9.72 2.24 -0.97
N THR A 75 -10.80 2.84 -0.48
CA THR A 75 -11.04 3.03 0.95
C THR A 75 -11.21 1.70 1.66
N ASP A 76 -11.96 0.76 1.06
CA ASP A 76 -12.14 -0.60 1.59
C ASP A 76 -10.81 -1.35 1.72
N ASP A 77 -9.94 -1.26 0.72
CA ASP A 77 -8.61 -1.86 0.69
C ASP A 77 -7.73 -1.35 1.85
N LEU A 78 -7.71 -0.03 2.06
CA LEU A 78 -6.92 0.60 3.13
C LEU A 78 -7.50 0.32 4.53
N LYS A 79 -8.84 0.34 4.68
CA LYS A 79 -9.55 -0.04 5.91
C LYS A 79 -9.25 -1.48 6.32
N GLN A 80 -9.38 -2.42 5.38
CA GLN A 80 -9.11 -3.84 5.61
C GLN A 80 -7.65 -4.07 5.99
N GLY A 81 -6.71 -3.42 5.30
CA GLY A 81 -5.27 -3.56 5.57
C GLY A 81 -4.85 -3.07 6.95
N LYS A 82 -5.60 -2.14 7.56
CA LYS A 82 -5.31 -1.58 8.89
C LYS A 82 -6.34 -1.93 9.97
N LYS A 83 -7.37 -2.71 9.63
CA LYS A 83 -8.48 -3.09 10.52
C LYS A 83 -9.13 -1.88 11.22
N MET A 84 -9.40 -0.83 10.45
CA MET A 84 -10.00 0.41 10.96
C MET A 84 -11.26 0.79 10.19
N THR A 85 -12.12 1.56 10.83
CA THR A 85 -13.30 2.17 10.22
C THR A 85 -12.90 3.32 9.28
N PHE A 86 -13.85 3.76 8.45
CA PHE A 86 -13.61 4.92 7.57
C PHE A 86 -13.42 6.22 8.37
N GLN A 87 -14.15 6.39 9.47
CA GLN A 87 -14.07 7.57 10.34
C GLN A 87 -12.69 7.69 10.98
N GLU A 88 -12.15 6.59 11.50
CA GLU A 88 -10.78 6.54 12.03
C GLU A 88 -9.76 6.84 10.93
N LEU A 89 -9.88 6.20 9.77
CA LEU A 89 -8.99 6.46 8.63
C LEU A 89 -8.99 7.95 8.21
N LYS A 90 -10.16 8.60 8.25
CA LYS A 90 -10.28 10.04 7.95
C LYS A 90 -9.54 10.89 8.97
N ARG A 91 -9.78 10.66 10.28
CA ARG A 91 -9.09 11.38 11.37
C ARG A 91 -7.57 11.24 11.28
N GLU A 92 -7.10 10.03 10.98
CA GLU A 92 -5.67 9.79 10.81
C GLU A 92 -5.09 10.46 9.55
N ALA A 93 -5.90 10.68 8.52
CA ALA A 93 -5.47 11.36 7.29
C ALA A 93 -5.29 12.87 7.46
N GLU A 94 -6.03 13.47 8.39
CA GLU A 94 -5.95 14.90 8.74
C GLU A 94 -4.58 15.24 9.32
N ASN A 95 -4.04 14.39 10.21
CA ASN A 95 -2.70 14.56 10.75
C ASN A 95 -1.64 13.90 9.84
N ARG A 96 -0.76 14.73 9.26
CA ARG A 96 0.28 14.25 8.33
C ARG A 96 1.32 13.34 8.97
N GLU A 97 1.64 13.53 10.25
CA GLU A 97 2.60 12.71 10.98
C GLU A 97 2.01 11.33 11.27
N ASN A 98 0.78 11.28 11.77
CA ASN A 98 0.07 10.02 11.99
C ASN A 98 -0.10 9.25 10.68
N TRP A 99 -0.49 9.93 9.60
CA TRP A 99 -0.63 9.31 8.28
C TRP A 99 0.68 8.70 7.78
N ARG A 100 1.81 9.38 8.02
CA ARG A 100 3.15 8.87 7.71
C ARG A 100 3.56 7.72 8.62
N ALA A 101 3.19 7.74 9.90
CA ALA A 101 3.43 6.60 10.79
C ALA A 101 2.64 5.36 10.33
N LEU A 102 1.39 5.55 9.91
CA LEU A 102 0.50 4.46 9.47
C LEU A 102 0.87 3.88 8.11
N PHE A 103 1.20 4.71 7.12
CA PHE A 103 1.40 4.28 5.73
C PHE A 103 2.77 4.63 5.14
N GLY A 104 3.57 5.45 5.82
CA GLY A 104 4.88 5.90 5.38
C GLY A 104 6.02 4.96 5.78
N GLN A 105 5.84 4.15 6.82
CA GLN A 105 6.83 3.14 7.19
C GLN A 105 6.80 2.01 6.15
N SER A 106 7.96 1.69 5.55
CA SER A 106 8.17 0.35 5.02
C SER A 106 8.23 -0.57 6.23
N ASN A 107 7.08 -1.12 6.62
CA ASN A 107 7.07 -2.10 7.70
C ASN A 107 8.17 -3.15 7.42
N GLY A 108 8.99 -3.39 8.45
CA GLY A 108 9.96 -4.47 8.51
C GLY A 108 9.34 -5.84 8.23
N PRO A 109 10.12 -6.92 8.40
CA PRO A 109 9.96 -8.16 7.64
C PRO A 109 8.52 -8.63 7.60
N VAL A 110 8.04 -8.92 6.38
CA VAL A 110 6.79 -9.66 6.19
C VAL A 110 7.03 -11.05 6.78
N VAL A 111 6.62 -11.25 8.03
CA VAL A 111 6.52 -12.58 8.61
C VAL A 111 5.50 -13.32 7.77
N ARG A 112 5.99 -14.21 6.91
CA ARG A 112 5.13 -15.15 6.21
C ARG A 112 4.48 -16.03 7.28
N GLN A 113 3.17 -15.97 7.40
CA GLN A 113 2.43 -17.06 8.02
C GLN A 113 2.57 -18.23 7.05
N ASN A 114 3.52 -19.11 7.32
CA ASN A 114 3.62 -20.38 6.62
C ASN A 114 2.39 -21.21 7.01
N THR A 115 1.63 -21.63 6.00
CA THR A 115 0.73 -22.79 6.08
C THR A 115 1.45 -23.97 5.47
#